data_AF-A0A916B9S4-F1
#
_entry.id   AF-A0A916B9S4-F1
#
_cell.length_a   1.000
_cell.length_b   1.000
_cell.length_c   1.000
_cell.angle_alpha   90.00
_cell.angle_beta   90.00
_cell.angle_gamma   90.00
#
_symmetry.space_group_name_H-M   'P 1'
#
loop_
_entity.id
_entity.type
_entity.pdbx_description
1 polymer ?
#
loop_
_entity_poly.entity_id
_entity_poly.type
_entity_poly.pdbx_seq_one_letter_code
_entity_poly.pdbx_strand_id
1 'polypeptide(L)'
;MGYIQSSAWSPFSLTLHSPVAHNPDRYGIRLHSPDAGGFARHIVPYEDPTPYDRDLLCVGLRRAGYHYNRGLGLDRDVRSWFSKRLSRNSL
;
A
#
# COMPACT_ATOMS: atom_id res chain seq x y z
N MET A 1 17.06 13.05 18.11
CA MET A 1 15.78 12.41 18.46
C MET A 1 15.38 11.46 17.34
N GLY A 2 15.02 10.22 17.69
CA GLY A 2 14.43 9.20 16.80
C GLY A 2 15.41 8.12 16.32
N TYR A 3 15.23 6.87 16.79
CA TYR A 3 16.01 5.68 16.41
C TYR A 3 15.55 5.02 15.10
N ILE A 4 14.59 5.61 14.39
CA ILE A 4 14.09 5.12 13.11
C ILE A 4 14.62 6.05 12.03
N GLN A 5 15.56 5.54 11.23
CA GLN A 5 16.24 6.30 10.16
C GLN A 5 15.87 5.80 8.76
N SER A 6 15.04 4.76 8.67
CA SER A 6 14.64 4.14 7.42
C SER A 6 13.13 3.92 7.37
N SER A 7 12.56 4.27 6.23
CA SER A 7 11.18 4.07 5.84
C SER A 7 11.17 3.61 4.38
N ALA A 8 10.32 2.62 4.10
CA ALA A 8 10.10 2.08 2.78
C ALA A 8 8.60 1.84 2.60
N TRP A 9 8.12 1.94 1.35
CA TRP A 9 6.73 1.71 1.00
C TRP A 9 6.61 0.51 0.06
N SER A 10 5.69 -0.39 0.37
CA SER A 10 5.26 -1.48 -0.49
C SER A 10 3.73 -1.53 -0.53
N PRO A 11 3.12 -1.84 -1.68
CA PRO A 11 1.72 -2.26 -1.72
C PRO A 11 1.46 -3.46 -0.80
N PHE A 12 0.20 -3.62 -0.41
CA PHE A 12 -0.24 -4.74 0.43
C PHE A 12 -0.13 -6.07 -0.33
N SER A 13 0.55 -7.05 0.28
CA SER A 13 0.67 -8.43 -0.21
C SER A 13 -0.25 -9.33 0.60
N LEU A 14 -1.22 -9.94 -0.07
CA LEU A 14 -2.20 -10.81 0.57
C LEU A 14 -1.66 -12.23 0.71
N THR A 15 -1.57 -12.74 1.94
CA THR A 15 -1.16 -14.13 2.17
C THR A 15 -2.35 -15.08 2.15
N LEU A 16 -2.16 -16.28 1.58
CA LEU A 16 -3.23 -17.27 1.40
C LEU A 16 -3.88 -17.71 2.71
N HIS A 17 -3.10 -17.75 3.79
CA HIS A 17 -3.56 -18.19 5.11
C HIS A 17 -4.09 -17.04 5.98
N SER A 18 -4.10 -15.80 5.48
CA SER A 18 -4.62 -14.67 6.23
C SER A 18 -6.15 -14.75 6.38
N PRO A 19 -6.72 -14.17 7.45
CA PRO A 19 -8.17 -14.01 7.58
C PRO A 19 -8.81 -13.26 6.39
N VAL A 20 -8.04 -12.37 5.77
CA VAL A 20 -8.44 -11.60 4.59
C VAL A 20 -8.61 -12.51 3.37
N ALA A 21 -7.71 -13.48 3.16
CA ALA A 21 -7.86 -14.48 2.09
C ALA A 21 -8.97 -15.50 2.40
N HIS A 22 -9.21 -15.83 3.66
CA HIS A 22 -10.30 -16.76 4.03
C HIS A 22 -11.70 -16.16 3.90
N ASN A 23 -11.87 -14.84 4.07
CA ASN A 23 -13.17 -14.15 3.97
C ASN A 23 -13.05 -12.84 3.16
N PRO A 24 -12.71 -12.91 1.86
CA PRO A 24 -12.38 -11.73 1.05
C PRO A 24 -13.55 -10.73 0.96
N ASP A 25 -14.79 -11.23 0.92
CA ASP A 25 -16.00 -10.39 0.87
C ASP A 25 -16.14 -9.46 2.07
N ARG A 26 -15.71 -9.89 3.26
CA ARG A 26 -15.75 -9.05 4.48
C ARG A 26 -14.85 -7.83 4.36
N TYR A 27 -13.80 -7.91 3.54
CA TYR A 27 -12.82 -6.86 3.31
C TYR A 27 -13.03 -6.15 1.97
N GLY A 28 -14.09 -6.49 1.23
CA GLY A 28 -14.43 -5.85 -0.04
C GLY A 28 -13.50 -6.18 -1.20
N ILE A 29 -12.65 -7.21 -1.09
CA ILE A 29 -11.71 -7.62 -2.15
C ILE A 29 -12.20 -8.87 -2.88
N ARG A 30 -11.67 -9.12 -4.06
CA ARG A 30 -11.90 -10.36 -4.82
C ARG A 30 -10.58 -11.08 -5.04
N LEU A 31 -10.52 -12.36 -4.71
CA LEU A 31 -9.33 -13.17 -5.04
C LEU A 31 -9.37 -13.56 -6.51
N HIS A 32 -8.23 -13.47 -7.19
CA HIS A 32 -8.10 -14.14 -8.47
C HIS A 32 -7.92 -15.63 -8.23
N SER A 33 -8.62 -16.47 -9.00
CA SER A 33 -8.41 -17.91 -8.97
C SER A 33 -6.92 -18.20 -9.17
N PRO A 34 -6.27 -18.94 -8.27
CA PRO A 34 -4.87 -19.25 -8.47
C PRO A 34 -4.74 -20.12 -9.72
N ASP A 35 -3.89 -19.72 -10.67
CA ASP A 35 -3.41 -20.66 -11.70
C ASP A 35 -2.91 -21.93 -11.01
N ALA A 36 -3.27 -23.09 -11.57
CA ALA A 36 -2.86 -24.39 -11.04
C ALA A 36 -1.33 -24.49 -11.05
N GLY A 37 -0.68 -24.36 -9.89
CA GLY A 37 0.78 -24.49 -9.81
C GLY A 37 1.39 -24.33 -8.42
N GLY A 38 2.24 -25.30 -8.07
CA GLY A 38 3.35 -25.18 -7.10
C GLY A 38 3.02 -25.41 -5.62
N PHE A 39 3.91 -26.14 -4.93
CA PHE A 39 3.83 -26.50 -3.50
C PHE A 39 3.91 -25.30 -2.52
N ALA A 40 4.31 -24.10 -2.98
CA ALA A 40 4.59 -22.96 -2.10
C ALA A 40 4.06 -21.62 -2.66
N ARG A 41 2.73 -21.45 -2.72
CA ARG A 41 2.09 -20.14 -2.98
C ARG A 41 1.62 -19.51 -1.68
N HIS A 42 2.49 -18.72 -1.04
CA HIS A 42 2.13 -17.99 0.17
C HIS A 42 1.38 -16.69 -0.10
N ILE A 43 1.55 -16.07 -1.28
CA ILE A 43 0.91 -14.81 -1.66
C ILE A 43 -0.08 -15.08 -2.81
N VAL A 44 -1.27 -14.51 -2.69
CA VAL A 44 -2.38 -14.64 -3.64
C VAL A 44 -2.69 -13.29 -4.28
N PRO A 45 -2.84 -13.21 -5.61
CA PRO A 45 -3.31 -12.00 -6.28
C PRO A 45 -4.77 -11.72 -5.96
N TYR A 46 -5.10 -10.44 -5.78
CA TYR A 46 -6.45 -9.97 -5.48
C TYR A 46 -6.74 -8.65 -6.22
N GLU A 47 -8.02 -8.37 -6.37
CA GLU A 47 -8.59 -7.12 -6.87
C GLU A 47 -9.26 -6.38 -5.71
N ASP A 48 -8.96 -5.09 -5.57
CA ASP A 48 -9.62 -4.17 -4.65
C ASP A 48 -10.38 -3.13 -5.49
N PRO A 49 -11.73 -3.10 -5.43
CA PRO A 49 -12.54 -2.18 -6.21
C PRO A 49 -12.56 -0.76 -5.62
N THR A 50 -11.88 -0.51 -4.49
CA THR A 50 -11.86 0.80 -3.85
C THR A 50 -11.30 1.85 -4.81
N PRO A 51 -12.02 2.96 -5.05
CA PRO A 51 -11.65 3.95 -6.06
C PRO A 51 -10.51 4.86 -5.55
N TYR A 52 -9.27 4.36 -5.58
CA TYR A 52 -8.08 5.14 -5.29
C TYR A 52 -7.00 4.99 -6.37
N ASP A 53 -6.22 6.07 -6.57
CA ASP A 53 -5.12 6.10 -7.53
C ASP A 53 -3.87 5.46 -6.90
N ARG A 54 -3.71 4.14 -7.07
CA ARG A 54 -2.62 3.36 -6.48
C ARG A 54 -1.24 3.87 -6.91
N ASP A 55 -1.11 4.33 -8.15
CA ASP A 55 0.15 4.83 -8.69
C ASP A 55 0.50 6.17 -8.05
N LEU A 56 -0.49 7.07 -7.89
CA LEU A 56 -0.32 8.31 -7.15
C LEU A 56 0.14 8.05 -5.71
N LEU A 57 -0.47 7.09 -5.02
CA LEU A 57 -0.08 6.71 -3.65
C LEU A 57 1.36 6.18 -3.61
N CYS A 58 1.71 5.29 -4.53
CA CYS A 58 3.05 4.71 -4.59
C CYS A 58 4.12 5.78 -4.82
N VAL A 59 3.90 6.70 -5.75
CA VAL A 59 4.86 7.79 -6.03
C VAL A 59 5.00 8.74 -4.85
N GLY A 60 3.87 9.16 -4.26
CA GLY A 60 3.89 10.10 -3.13
C GLY A 60 4.53 9.51 -1.88
N LEU A 61 4.20 8.26 -1.52
CA LEU A 61 4.73 7.59 -0.33
C LEU A 61 6.23 7.27 -0.47
N ARG A 62 6.68 6.84 -1.66
CA ARG A 62 8.12 6.67 -1.94
C ARG A 62 8.87 8.00 -1.81
N ARG A 63 8.31 9.09 -2.33
CA ARG A 63 8.90 10.43 -2.21
C ARG A 63 8.95 10.89 -0.76
N ALA A 64 7.86 10.76 -0.01
CA ALA A 64 7.80 11.13 1.40
C ALA A 64 8.82 10.33 2.23
N GLY A 65 8.87 9.00 2.04
CA GLY A 65 9.83 8.15 2.73
C GLY A 65 11.30 8.50 2.44
N TYR A 66 11.63 8.83 1.18
CA TYR A 66 12.97 9.31 0.81
C TYR A 66 13.40 10.56 1.60
N HIS A 67 12.47 11.49 1.83
CA HIS A 67 12.74 12.73 2.56
C HIS A 67 12.77 12.50 4.07
N TYR A 68 11.85 11.67 4.58
CA TYR A 68 11.84 11.23 5.97
C TYR A 68 13.18 10.60 6.38
N ASN A 69 13.71 9.70 5.55
CA ASN A 69 14.99 9.02 5.80
C ASN A 69 16.19 9.98 5.86
N ARG A 70 16.03 11.21 5.34
CA ARG A 70 17.06 12.27 5.38
C ARG A 70 16.74 13.37 6.40
N GLY A 71 15.66 13.23 7.17
CA GLY A 71 15.19 14.26 8.10
C GLY A 71 14.73 15.55 7.42
N LEU A 72 14.37 15.51 6.13
CA LEU A 72 14.00 16.69 5.36
C LEU A 72 12.48 16.84 5.27
N GLY A 73 11.99 18.06 5.45
CA GLY A 73 10.58 18.41 5.21
C GLY A 73 9.58 17.71 6.13
N LEU A 74 9.98 17.40 7.37
CA LEU A 74 9.13 16.77 8.39
C LEU A 74 7.99 17.69 8.86
N ASP A 75 8.14 18.98 8.67
CA ASP A 75 7.21 20.06 8.96
C ASP A 75 6.27 20.41 7.78
N ARG A 76 6.54 19.87 6.59
CA ARG A 76 5.74 20.15 5.38
C ARG A 76 4.40 19.44 5.45
N ASP A 77 3.35 20.07 4.89
CA ASP A 77 2.05 19.41 4.73
C ASP A 77 2.24 18.10 3.93
N VAL A 78 1.74 16.99 4.47
CA VAL A 78 1.86 15.65 3.87
C VAL A 78 1.32 15.58 2.43
N ARG A 79 0.33 16.39 2.11
CA ARG A 79 -0.28 16.46 0.77
C ARG A 79 0.70 16.98 -0.27
N SER A 80 1.73 17.74 0.14
CA SER A 80 2.77 18.26 -0.76
C SER A 80 3.62 17.17 -1.42
N TRP A 81 3.60 15.94 -0.89
CA TRP A 81 4.31 14.81 -1.48
C TRP A 81 3.58 14.22 -2.71
N PHE A 82 2.31 14.57 -2.90
CA PHE A 82 1.45 14.05 -3.97
C PHE A 82 1.22 15.12 -5.04
N SER A 83 1.33 14.74 -6.32
CA SER A 83 1.22 15.68 -7.46
C SER A 83 -0.22 16.14 -7.74
N LYS A 84 -1.22 15.35 -7.34
CA LYS A 84 -2.64 15.71 -7.40
C LYS A 84 -3.13 16.07 -6.00
N ARG A 85 -4.08 17.00 -5.90
CA ARG A 85 -4.75 17.34 -4.65
C ARG A 85 -5.50 16.10 -4.15
N LEU A 86 -5.04 15.52 -3.04
CA LEU A 86 -5.78 14.46 -2.36
C LEU A 86 -7.11 15.03 -1.86
N SER A 87 -8.22 14.40 -2.24
CA SER A 87 -9.53 14.75 -1.70
C SER A 87 -9.62 14.24 -0.26
N ARG A 88 -10.47 14.86 0.57
CA ARG A 88 -10.64 14.48 1.98
C ARG A 88 -11.15 13.04 2.17
N ASN A 89 -11.74 12.43 1.12
CA ASN A 89 -12.31 11.08 1.13
C ASN A 89 -11.47 10.06 0.32
N SER A 90 -10.21 10.39 0.01
CA SER A 90 -9.33 9.50 -0.77
C SER A 90 -8.45 8.57 0.10
N LEU A 91 -8.83 8.36 1.37
CA LEU A 91 -8.17 7.47 2.34
C LEU A 91 -9.18 6.53 2.96
#